data_AF-X1HVL9-F1
#
_entry.id   AF-X1HVL9-F1
#
_cell.length_a   1.000
_cell.length_b   1.000
_cell.length_c   1.000
_cell.angle_alpha   90.00
_cell.angle_beta   90.00
_cell.angle_gamma   90.00
#
_symmetry.space_group_name_H-M   'P 1'
#
loop_
_entity.id
_entity.type
_entity.pdbx_description
1 polymer ?
#
loop_
_entity_poly.entity_id
_entity_poly.type
_entity_poly.pdbx_seq_one_letter_code
_entity_poly.pdbx_strand_id
1 'polypeptide(L)'
;SPLRRADGSLLVGDASVYELVPVHVEANTNGGSRTSPDRIPPDDWLEQFIRKAPFDVAEVLVEAERTQLAAGSTHALLVDVSVSPGAEAGVYGAELRLKAGDAATEVPFSLRVHQTVVPADAALHSTYWFFPQPGNLTSGEAPEWWSQRHWELIENSGRQLRAFGQDSILTPLIDLPEPLIQTIRNEDESYSFDYARFDRWAELFLGLGFRYLHGHHISMLPETWIYEGVFVTDRETGEREPLVIRGGANEDWLAFVPVFYRSLH
;
A
#
# COMPACT_ATOMS: atom_id res chain seq x y z
N SER A 1 -1.88 21.82 -22.34
CA SER A 1 -1.23 21.63 -23.66
C SER A 1 -0.04 20.70 -23.48
N PRO A 2 0.44 20.01 -24.53
CA PRO A 2 1.62 19.15 -24.39
C PRO A 2 2.88 19.98 -24.06
N LEU A 3 3.80 19.41 -23.28
CA LEU A 3 5.09 20.02 -22.93
C LEU A 3 6.00 20.11 -24.15
N ARG A 4 6.49 21.32 -24.47
CA ARG A 4 7.35 21.57 -25.65
C ARG A 4 8.54 22.46 -25.35
N ARG A 5 9.64 22.23 -26.06
CA ARG A 5 10.77 23.18 -26.13
C ARG A 5 10.49 24.29 -27.15
N ALA A 6 11.34 25.32 -27.14
CA ALA A 6 11.25 26.45 -28.05
C ALA A 6 11.40 26.07 -29.54
N ASP A 7 12.12 24.97 -29.83
CA ASP A 7 12.26 24.39 -31.16
C ASP A 7 11.04 23.55 -31.60
N GLY A 8 10.01 23.45 -30.76
CA GLY A 8 8.77 22.70 -31.02
C GLY A 8 8.83 21.22 -30.67
N SER A 9 10.00 20.71 -30.26
CA SER A 9 10.17 19.32 -29.82
C SER A 9 9.32 19.01 -28.59
N LEU A 10 8.70 17.83 -28.59
CA LEU A 10 7.85 17.34 -27.49
C LEU A 10 8.70 16.72 -26.39
N LEU A 11 8.24 16.85 -25.14
CA LEU A 11 8.77 16.02 -24.06
C LEU A 11 8.49 14.54 -24.37
N VAL A 12 9.51 13.70 -24.24
CA VAL A 12 9.33 12.25 -24.23
C VAL A 12 8.93 11.87 -22.81
N GLY A 13 7.63 11.65 -22.61
CA GLY A 13 7.04 11.42 -21.29
C GLY A 13 5.53 11.60 -21.34
N ASP A 14 4.92 11.53 -20.16
CA ASP A 14 3.47 11.60 -19.98
C ASP A 14 3.11 12.65 -18.93
N ALA A 15 1.88 13.15 -18.98
CA ALA A 15 1.36 14.06 -17.97
C ALA A 15 -0.07 13.67 -17.62
N SER A 16 -0.34 13.55 -16.33
CA SER A 16 -1.67 13.28 -15.77
C SER A 16 -2.11 14.42 -14.89
N VAL A 17 -3.42 14.64 -14.84
CA VAL A 17 -4.03 15.66 -13.98
C VAL A 17 -4.91 14.96 -12.97
N TYR A 18 -4.69 15.30 -11.70
CA TYR A 18 -5.41 14.76 -10.57
C TYR A 18 -6.18 15.89 -9.88
N GLU A 19 -7.42 15.60 -9.50
CA GLU A 19 -8.13 16.35 -8.48
C GLU A 19 -7.64 15.90 -7.10
N LEU A 20 -7.36 16.87 -6.22
CA LEU A 20 -7.14 16.57 -4.81
C LEU A 20 -8.47 16.58 -4.08
N VAL A 21 -8.91 15.40 -3.65
CA VAL A 21 -10.13 15.22 -2.89
C VAL A 21 -9.85 15.50 -1.41
N PRO A 22 -10.65 16.37 -0.76
CA PRO A 22 -10.50 16.63 0.66
C PRO A 22 -10.86 15.38 1.48
N VAL A 23 -9.99 15.07 2.42
CA VAL A 23 -10.19 14.06 3.45
C VAL A 23 -10.46 14.78 4.76
N HIS A 24 -11.58 14.44 5.40
CA HIS A 24 -11.87 14.91 6.73
C HIS A 24 -11.01 14.14 7.74
N VAL A 25 -10.22 14.87 8.53
CA VAL A 25 -9.47 14.36 9.67
C VAL A 25 -10.27 14.67 10.92
N GLU A 26 -10.89 13.63 11.49
CA GLU A 26 -11.79 13.74 12.63
C GLU A 26 -11.09 13.78 13.98
N ALA A 27 -9.83 13.33 14.05
CA ALA A 27 -9.11 13.14 15.31
C ALA A 27 -7.62 13.50 15.24
N ASN A 28 -7.09 13.99 16.37
CA ASN A 28 -5.68 14.29 16.54
C ASN A 28 -4.87 13.02 16.77
N THR A 29 -3.65 12.93 16.22
CA THR A 29 -2.77 11.78 16.47
C THR A 29 -2.46 11.62 17.95
N ASN A 30 -2.68 10.42 18.48
CA ASN A 30 -2.41 10.08 19.88
C ASN A 30 -1.40 8.91 20.00
N GLY A 31 -0.53 8.80 19.00
CA GLY A 31 0.39 7.68 18.81
C GLY A 31 -0.22 6.55 17.98
N GLY A 32 0.64 5.62 17.52
CA GLY A 32 0.25 4.52 16.65
C GLY A 32 -0.96 3.75 17.19
N SER A 33 -1.99 3.61 16.35
CA SER A 33 -3.23 2.87 16.65
C SER A 33 -4.06 3.39 17.83
N ARG A 34 -3.86 4.65 18.27
CA ARG A 34 -4.58 5.26 19.41
C ARG A 34 -5.37 6.52 19.05
N THR A 35 -5.37 6.90 17.78
CA THR A 35 -6.10 8.06 17.26
C THR A 35 -7.61 7.78 17.29
N SER A 36 -8.38 8.67 17.92
CA SER A 36 -9.84 8.61 18.01
C SER A 36 -10.40 10.00 18.38
N PRO A 37 -11.59 10.39 17.91
CA PRO A 37 -12.21 11.68 18.27
C PRO A 37 -12.39 11.89 19.77
N ASP A 38 -12.57 10.81 20.52
CA ASP A 38 -12.80 10.83 21.97
C ASP A 38 -11.50 10.89 22.79
N ARG A 39 -10.34 10.95 22.12
CA ARG A 39 -9.04 10.97 22.79
C ARG A 39 -8.30 12.27 22.50
N ILE A 40 -7.98 12.98 23.58
CA ILE A 40 -7.17 14.18 23.53
C ILE A 40 -5.70 13.77 23.72
N PRO A 41 -4.78 14.17 22.81
CA PRO A 41 -3.35 13.97 23.00
C PRO A 41 -2.79 14.73 24.20
N PRO A 42 -1.59 14.39 24.69
CA PRO A 42 -0.87 15.19 25.68
C PRO A 42 -0.74 16.66 25.28
N ASP A 43 -0.80 17.58 26.26
CA ASP A 43 -0.78 19.03 26.00
C ASP A 43 0.51 19.48 25.30
N ASP A 44 1.65 18.90 25.67
CA ASP A 44 2.95 19.16 25.04
C ASP A 44 2.99 18.78 23.55
N TRP A 45 2.20 17.78 23.14
CA TRP A 45 2.04 17.43 21.73
C TRP A 45 1.15 18.44 21.01
N LEU A 46 0.04 18.81 21.64
CA LEU A 46 -0.92 19.77 21.08
C LEU A 46 -0.29 21.15 20.83
N GLU A 47 0.73 21.53 21.60
CA GLU A 47 1.52 22.74 21.39
C GLU A 47 2.36 22.70 20.11
N GLN A 48 2.76 21.51 19.65
CA GLN A 48 3.54 21.33 18.41
C GLN A 48 2.66 21.27 17.16
N PHE A 49 1.34 21.14 17.33
CA PHE A 49 0.44 20.96 16.19
C PHE A 49 0.18 22.29 15.51
N ILE A 50 0.50 22.35 14.21
CA ILE A 50 0.17 23.49 13.35
C ILE A 50 -1.36 23.62 13.19
N ARG A 51 -2.07 22.49 13.24
CA ARG A 51 -3.54 22.43 13.15
C ARG A 51 -4.06 21.25 13.96
N LYS A 52 -5.12 21.47 14.74
CA LYS A 52 -5.80 20.43 15.53
C LYS A 52 -7.06 19.97 14.81
N ALA A 53 -7.35 18.68 14.85
CA ALA A 53 -8.61 18.10 14.38
C ALA A 53 -9.83 18.67 15.14
N PRO A 54 -11.01 18.75 14.51
CA PRO A 54 -11.29 18.27 13.15
C PRO A 54 -10.84 19.25 12.06
N PHE A 55 -10.36 18.73 10.94
CA PHE A 55 -10.04 19.53 9.77
C PHE A 55 -10.03 18.76 8.46
N ASP A 56 -10.20 19.46 7.34
CA ASP A 56 -10.00 18.87 6.02
C ASP A 56 -8.56 19.08 5.52
N VAL A 57 -8.01 18.04 4.89
CA VAL A 57 -6.73 18.04 4.18
C VAL A 57 -6.92 17.52 2.76
N ALA A 58 -6.24 18.11 1.79
CA ALA A 58 -6.29 17.67 0.40
C ALA A 58 -5.19 16.61 0.18
N GLU A 59 -5.54 15.34 0.31
CA GLU A 59 -4.55 14.22 0.33
C GLU A 59 -4.80 13.20 -0.79
N VAL A 60 -6.07 12.89 -1.10
CA VAL A 60 -6.40 11.83 -2.05
C VAL A 60 -6.33 12.37 -3.47
N LEU A 61 -5.52 11.73 -4.32
CA LEU A 61 -5.41 12.04 -5.74
C LEU A 61 -6.38 11.17 -6.56
N VAL A 62 -7.26 11.81 -7.32
CA VAL A 62 -8.15 11.14 -8.27
C VAL A 62 -7.86 11.68 -9.66
N GLU A 63 -7.43 10.81 -10.58
CA GLU A 63 -7.17 11.22 -11.95
C GLU A 63 -8.46 11.74 -12.59
N ALA A 64 -8.44 12.98 -13.06
CA ALA A 64 -9.65 13.65 -13.51
C ALA A 64 -9.34 14.74 -14.55
N GLU A 65 -10.06 14.70 -15.67
CA GLU A 65 -10.10 15.81 -16.63
C GLU A 65 -11.23 16.82 -16.31
N ARG A 66 -12.13 16.47 -15.40
CA ARG A 66 -13.30 17.26 -15.00
C ARG A 66 -13.58 17.05 -13.52
N THR A 67 -13.85 18.15 -12.82
CA THR A 67 -14.31 18.15 -11.43
C THR A 67 -15.60 18.97 -11.31
N GLN A 68 -16.40 18.65 -10.30
CA GLN A 68 -17.57 19.43 -9.93
C GLN A 68 -17.19 20.49 -8.88
N LEU A 69 -17.24 21.76 -9.28
CA LEU A 69 -16.97 22.86 -8.37
C LEU A 69 -18.19 23.16 -7.48
N ALA A 70 -17.93 23.33 -6.18
CA ALA A 70 -18.92 23.74 -5.20
C ALA A 70 -18.71 25.20 -4.78
N ALA A 71 -19.81 25.95 -4.68
CA ALA A 71 -19.77 27.35 -4.24
C ALA A 71 -19.20 27.47 -2.81
N GLY A 72 -18.33 28.45 -2.58
CA GLY A 72 -17.70 28.66 -1.28
C GLY A 72 -16.62 27.65 -0.89
N SER A 73 -16.22 26.76 -1.81
CA SER A 73 -15.19 25.74 -1.57
C SER A 73 -13.91 26.04 -2.37
N THR A 74 -12.76 25.62 -1.84
CA THR A 74 -11.48 25.63 -2.57
C THR A 74 -11.24 24.25 -3.15
N HIS A 75 -10.85 24.20 -4.42
CA HIS A 75 -10.51 22.97 -5.15
C HIS A 75 -9.04 23.05 -5.54
N ALA A 76 -8.35 21.92 -5.52
CA ALA A 76 -6.94 21.84 -5.90
C ALA A 76 -6.74 20.77 -6.97
N LEU A 77 -5.77 21.02 -7.84
CA LEU A 77 -5.35 20.09 -8.89
C LEU A 77 -3.85 19.84 -8.77
N LEU A 78 -3.43 18.61 -9.04
CA LEU A 78 -2.02 18.22 -9.18
C LEU A 78 -1.78 17.84 -10.64
N VAL A 79 -0.73 18.41 -11.22
CA VAL A 79 -0.23 18.00 -12.54
C VAL A 79 1.02 17.17 -12.30
N ASP A 80 0.92 15.87 -12.56
CA ASP A 80 2.05 14.95 -12.51
C ASP A 80 2.66 14.84 -13.91
N VAL A 81 3.99 14.96 -13.99
CA VAL A 81 4.73 14.89 -15.26
C VAL A 81 5.81 13.83 -15.14
N SER A 82 5.59 12.70 -15.80
CA SER A 82 6.56 11.62 -15.90
C SER A 82 7.56 11.91 -17.03
N VAL A 83 8.83 12.06 -16.68
CA VAL A 83 9.92 12.33 -17.64
C VAL A 83 10.64 11.04 -17.97
N SER A 84 10.64 10.65 -19.25
CA SER A 84 11.36 9.45 -19.69
C SER A 84 12.88 9.61 -19.55
N PRO A 85 13.64 8.55 -19.24
CA PRO A 85 15.12 8.57 -19.28
C PRO A 85 15.72 9.03 -20.62
N GLY A 86 14.97 8.90 -21.72
CA GLY A 86 15.38 9.33 -23.05
C GLY A 86 15.03 10.79 -23.39
N ALA A 87 14.40 11.54 -22.48
CA ALA A 87 14.04 12.93 -22.73
C ALA A 87 15.28 13.81 -22.87
N GLU A 88 15.31 14.66 -23.91
CA GLU A 88 16.40 15.60 -24.08
C GLU A 88 16.39 16.68 -22.99
N ALA A 89 17.58 17.03 -22.49
CA ALA A 89 17.72 18.11 -21.53
C ALA A 89 17.32 19.46 -22.14
N GLY A 90 16.64 20.28 -21.35
CA GLY A 90 16.12 21.57 -21.82
C GLY A 90 14.98 22.09 -20.97
N VAL A 91 14.44 23.24 -21.35
CA VAL A 91 13.25 23.83 -20.73
C VAL A 91 12.04 23.52 -21.61
N TYR A 92 11.06 22.86 -21.02
CA TYR A 92 9.78 22.55 -21.65
C TYR A 92 8.70 23.45 -21.06
N GLY A 93 7.98 24.17 -21.90
CA GLY A 93 6.83 25.00 -21.52
C GLY A 93 5.52 24.31 -21.85
N ALA A 94 4.49 24.56 -21.04
CA ALA A 94 3.12 24.13 -21.26
C ALA A 94 2.13 25.09 -20.57
N GLU A 95 0.85 24.87 -20.83
CA GLU A 95 -0.26 25.62 -20.26
C GLU A 95 -1.32 24.65 -19.74
N LEU A 96 -1.73 24.79 -18.48
CA LEU A 96 -2.92 24.15 -17.96
C LEU A 96 -4.12 25.04 -18.29
N ARG A 97 -5.06 24.52 -19.09
CA ARG A 97 -6.27 25.25 -19.50
C ARG A 97 -7.44 24.80 -18.64
N LEU A 98 -8.00 25.72 -17.88
CA LEU A 98 -9.13 25.48 -17.00
C LEU A 98 -10.36 26.17 -17.57
N LYS A 99 -11.49 25.46 -17.62
CA LYS A 99 -12.76 26.00 -18.09
C LYS A 99 -13.87 25.63 -17.11
N ALA A 100 -14.66 26.62 -16.71
CA ALA A 100 -15.83 26.45 -15.86
C ALA A 100 -16.99 27.33 -16.39
N GLY A 101 -17.99 26.70 -17.01
CA GLY A 101 -19.05 27.42 -17.72
C GLY A 101 -18.48 28.34 -18.82
N ASP A 102 -18.76 29.63 -18.71
CA ASP A 102 -18.26 30.67 -19.63
C ASP A 102 -16.90 31.26 -19.21
N ALA A 103 -16.41 30.92 -18.01
CA ALA A 103 -15.10 31.34 -17.55
C ALA A 103 -14.01 30.37 -18.06
N ALA A 104 -12.89 30.92 -18.49
CA ALA A 104 -11.70 30.16 -18.84
C ALA A 104 -10.45 30.90 -18.34
N THR A 105 -9.45 30.15 -17.93
CA THR A 105 -8.12 30.67 -17.59
C THR A 105 -7.04 29.71 -18.06
N GLU A 106 -5.87 30.26 -18.33
CA GLU A 106 -4.69 29.52 -18.75
C GLU A 106 -3.59 29.77 -17.73
N VAL A 107 -3.03 28.69 -17.19
CA VAL A 107 -1.95 28.74 -16.21
C VAL A 107 -0.69 28.21 -16.89
N PRO A 108 0.23 29.08 -17.33
CA PRO A 108 1.48 28.65 -17.93
C PRO A 108 2.40 28.04 -16.86
N PHE A 109 3.09 26.97 -17.21
CA PHE A 109 4.12 26.35 -16.38
C PHE A 109 5.29 25.86 -17.23
N SER A 110 6.43 25.62 -16.60
CA SER A 110 7.60 25.08 -17.27
C SER A 110 8.37 24.12 -16.39
N LEU A 111 8.96 23.10 -17.03
CA LEU A 111 9.83 22.11 -16.41
C LEU A 111 11.22 22.21 -17.02
N ARG A 112 12.27 22.18 -16.19
CA ARG A 112 13.65 22.01 -16.66
C ARG A 112 14.07 20.56 -16.52
N VAL A 113 14.31 19.90 -17.65
CA VAL A 113 14.88 18.56 -17.71
C VAL A 113 16.40 18.68 -17.74
N HIS A 114 17.06 18.01 -16.80
CA HIS A 114 18.52 17.93 -16.72
C HIS A 114 19.03 16.66 -17.43
N GLN A 115 20.30 16.64 -17.81
CA GLN A 115 20.91 15.48 -18.47
C GLN A 115 21.08 14.25 -17.55
N THR A 116 21.00 14.45 -16.23
CA THR A 116 21.16 13.37 -15.26
C THR A 116 19.97 12.43 -15.31
N VAL A 117 20.22 11.17 -15.65
CA VAL A 117 19.21 10.11 -15.60
C VAL A 117 19.16 9.53 -14.19
N VAL A 118 17.98 9.53 -13.58
CA VAL A 118 17.74 8.82 -12.32
C VAL A 118 17.59 7.33 -12.66
N PRO A 119 18.35 6.42 -12.02
CA PRO A 119 18.20 4.98 -12.24
C PRO A 119 16.79 4.51 -11.91
N ALA A 120 16.30 3.53 -12.68
CA ALA A 120 14.99 2.91 -12.43
C ALA A 120 14.93 2.17 -11.08
N ASP A 121 16.06 1.59 -10.67
CA ASP A 121 16.19 0.96 -9.36
C ASP A 121 16.76 1.95 -8.34
N ALA A 122 15.98 2.25 -7.31
CA ALA A 122 16.44 3.05 -6.20
C ALA A 122 17.58 2.33 -5.44
N ALA A 123 18.59 3.09 -5.03
CA ALA A 123 19.69 2.57 -4.22
C ALA A 123 19.26 2.23 -2.78
N LEU A 124 18.13 2.79 -2.33
CA LEU A 124 17.56 2.54 -1.01
C LEU A 124 16.45 1.50 -1.12
N HIS A 125 16.56 0.43 -0.34
CA HIS A 125 15.46 -0.49 -0.12
C HIS A 125 14.40 0.17 0.76
N SER A 126 13.14 0.13 0.31
CA SER A 126 12.02 0.70 1.04
C SER A 126 11.00 -0.39 1.35
N THR A 127 10.37 -0.29 2.51
CA THR A 127 9.26 -1.14 2.93
C THR A 127 8.21 -0.30 3.64
N TYR A 128 7.01 -0.30 3.09
CA TYR A 128 5.78 0.05 3.80
C TYR A 128 5.06 -1.26 4.10
N TRP A 129 4.70 -1.45 5.37
CA TRP A 129 4.02 -2.66 5.79
C TRP A 129 2.63 -2.73 5.18
N PHE A 130 2.45 -3.72 4.32
CA PHE A 130 1.21 -3.98 3.61
C PHE A 130 0.40 -5.03 4.35
N PHE A 131 -0.84 -4.70 4.69
CA PHE A 131 -1.76 -5.54 5.46
C PHE A 131 -2.89 -6.03 4.56
N PRO A 132 -2.85 -7.28 4.06
CA PRO A 132 -3.76 -7.77 3.02
C PRO A 132 -5.10 -8.27 3.57
N GLN A 133 -5.52 -7.87 4.77
CA GLN A 133 -6.86 -8.20 5.27
C GLN A 133 -7.90 -7.54 4.35
N PRO A 134 -8.96 -8.24 3.92
CA PRO A 134 -9.92 -7.69 2.97
C PRO A 134 -10.53 -6.35 3.36
N GLY A 135 -10.81 -6.15 4.66
CA GLY A 135 -11.34 -4.89 5.18
C GLY A 135 -10.36 -3.70 5.12
N ASN A 136 -9.05 -3.95 5.02
CA ASN A 136 -8.04 -2.90 4.90
C ASN A 136 -7.87 -2.40 3.46
N LEU A 137 -8.38 -3.12 2.48
CA LEU A 137 -8.14 -2.85 1.05
C LEU A 137 -9.30 -2.11 0.37
N THR A 138 -10.35 -1.75 1.10
CA THR A 138 -11.54 -1.11 0.55
C THR A 138 -12.21 -0.19 1.56
N SER A 139 -12.85 0.87 1.07
CA SER A 139 -13.77 1.71 1.86
C SER A 139 -15.23 1.25 1.77
N GLY A 140 -15.52 0.26 0.92
CA GLY A 140 -16.84 -0.34 0.75
C GLY A 140 -16.98 -1.68 1.47
N GLU A 141 -17.82 -2.56 0.92
CA GLU A 141 -17.96 -3.93 1.41
C GLU A 141 -16.65 -4.71 1.20
N ALA A 142 -16.17 -5.35 2.26
CA ALA A 142 -14.97 -6.16 2.23
C ALA A 142 -15.21 -7.42 1.37
N PRO A 143 -14.33 -7.75 0.41
CA PRO A 143 -14.46 -9.00 -0.33
C PRO A 143 -14.15 -10.21 0.57
N GLU A 144 -14.57 -11.39 0.14
CA GLU A 144 -14.14 -12.63 0.80
C GLU A 144 -12.63 -12.84 0.63
N TRP A 145 -12.00 -13.44 1.63
CA TRP A 145 -10.59 -13.83 1.60
C TRP A 145 -10.27 -14.62 0.32
N TRP A 146 -9.21 -14.18 -0.36
CA TRP A 146 -8.66 -14.83 -1.57
C TRP A 146 -9.62 -14.97 -2.77
N SER A 147 -10.77 -14.31 -2.72
CA SER A 147 -11.63 -14.14 -3.89
C SER A 147 -10.88 -13.39 -5.01
N GLN A 148 -11.36 -13.50 -6.24
CA GLN A 148 -10.75 -12.78 -7.37
C GLN A 148 -10.71 -11.26 -7.12
N ARG A 149 -11.79 -10.72 -6.52
CA ARG A 149 -11.85 -9.31 -6.14
C ARG A 149 -10.79 -8.94 -5.09
N HIS A 150 -10.53 -9.82 -4.13
CA HIS A 150 -9.47 -9.60 -3.14
C HIS A 150 -8.09 -9.52 -3.80
N TRP A 151 -7.79 -10.44 -4.71
CA TRP A 151 -6.53 -10.44 -5.46
C TRP A 151 -6.36 -9.19 -6.33
N GLU A 152 -7.41 -8.70 -6.97
CA GLU A 152 -7.38 -7.44 -7.73
C GLU A 152 -7.04 -6.24 -6.83
N LEU A 153 -7.60 -6.18 -5.63
CA LEU A 153 -7.28 -5.11 -4.68
C LEU A 153 -5.81 -5.20 -4.21
N ILE A 154 -5.32 -6.41 -3.91
CA ILE A 154 -3.91 -6.66 -3.58
C ILE A 154 -3.00 -6.21 -4.73
N GLU A 155 -3.33 -6.58 -5.96
CA GLU A 155 -2.55 -6.20 -7.15
C GLU A 155 -2.52 -4.67 -7.33
N ASN A 156 -3.66 -4.01 -7.20
CA ASN A 156 -3.76 -2.55 -7.29
C ASN A 156 -2.91 -1.87 -6.21
N SER A 157 -2.99 -2.32 -4.96
CA SER A 157 -2.12 -1.82 -3.88
C SER A 157 -0.64 -2.07 -4.18
N GLY A 158 -0.28 -3.26 -4.67
CA GLY A 158 1.08 -3.60 -5.05
C GLY A 158 1.64 -2.70 -6.16
N ARG A 159 0.83 -2.39 -7.19
CA ARG A 159 1.20 -1.46 -8.26
C ARG A 159 1.51 -0.06 -7.72
N GLN A 160 0.67 0.44 -6.81
CA GLN A 160 0.90 1.75 -6.18
C GLN A 160 2.17 1.73 -5.31
N LEU A 161 2.34 0.73 -4.44
CA LEU A 161 3.55 0.60 -3.61
C LEU A 161 4.82 0.54 -4.46
N ARG A 162 4.79 -0.19 -5.58
CA ARG A 162 5.91 -0.23 -6.54
C ARG A 162 6.18 1.13 -7.16
N ALA A 163 5.15 1.87 -7.57
CA ALA A 163 5.28 3.21 -8.13
C ALA A 163 5.91 4.19 -7.13
N PHE A 164 5.66 4.03 -5.83
CA PHE A 164 6.32 4.77 -4.74
C PHE A 164 7.75 4.28 -4.41
N GLY A 165 8.30 3.33 -5.19
CA GLY A 165 9.67 2.86 -5.06
C GLY A 165 9.88 1.74 -4.05
N GLN A 166 8.81 1.16 -3.48
CA GLN A 166 8.93 -0.04 -2.66
C GLN A 166 9.45 -1.20 -3.49
N ASP A 167 10.36 -1.98 -2.92
CA ASP A 167 11.00 -3.12 -3.59
C ASP A 167 10.98 -4.40 -2.75
N SER A 168 10.42 -4.33 -1.55
CA SER A 168 10.20 -5.46 -0.67
C SER A 168 8.74 -5.49 -0.21
N ILE A 169 8.13 -6.68 -0.10
CA ILE A 169 6.74 -6.81 0.33
C ILE A 169 6.60 -7.70 1.56
N LEU A 170 5.85 -7.19 2.53
CA LEU A 170 5.49 -7.93 3.73
C LEU A 170 4.61 -9.11 3.33
N THR A 171 5.08 -10.33 3.58
CA THR A 171 4.43 -11.56 3.13
C THR A 171 3.96 -12.35 4.35
N PRO A 172 2.67 -12.28 4.72
CA PRO A 172 2.12 -12.98 5.87
C PRO A 172 2.02 -14.49 5.59
N LEU A 173 3.00 -15.25 6.07
CA LEU A 173 3.14 -16.66 5.70
C LEU A 173 2.05 -17.53 6.32
N ILE A 174 1.93 -17.52 7.65
CA ILE A 174 1.15 -18.50 8.42
C ILE A 174 0.26 -17.87 9.49
N ASP A 175 0.33 -16.54 9.64
CA ASP A 175 -0.10 -15.82 10.83
C ASP A 175 -1.33 -14.92 10.60
N LEU A 176 -2.13 -15.29 9.59
CA LEU A 176 -3.45 -14.74 9.33
C LEU A 176 -4.55 -15.79 9.56
N PRO A 177 -5.81 -15.37 9.75
CA PRO A 177 -6.95 -16.29 9.78
C PRO A 177 -7.02 -17.15 8.52
N GLU A 178 -6.75 -16.56 7.36
CA GLU A 178 -6.63 -17.29 6.12
C GLU A 178 -5.19 -17.16 5.61
N PRO A 179 -4.24 -18.00 6.06
CA PRO A 179 -2.82 -17.79 5.75
C PRO A 179 -2.50 -18.06 4.27
N LEU A 180 -1.37 -17.52 3.81
CA LEU A 180 -0.82 -17.81 2.50
C LEU A 180 -0.27 -19.25 2.41
N ILE A 181 0.25 -19.78 3.51
CA ILE A 181 0.69 -21.16 3.65
C ILE A 181 -0.20 -21.85 4.68
N GLN A 182 -1.04 -22.78 4.24
CA GLN A 182 -1.94 -23.50 5.13
C GLN A 182 -1.19 -24.66 5.79
N THR A 183 -1.28 -24.75 7.12
CA THR A 183 -0.66 -25.84 7.89
C THR A 183 -1.70 -26.94 8.12
N ILE A 184 -1.34 -28.19 7.78
CA ILE A 184 -2.22 -29.35 7.88
C ILE A 184 -1.57 -30.37 8.82
N ARG A 185 -2.29 -30.80 9.87
CA ARG A 185 -1.86 -31.89 10.75
C ARG A 185 -2.26 -33.23 10.14
N ASN A 186 -1.28 -34.12 9.97
CA ASN A 186 -1.47 -35.48 9.47
C ASN A 186 -1.86 -36.45 10.60
N GLU A 187 -2.36 -37.64 10.25
CA GLU A 187 -2.73 -38.70 11.20
C GLU A 187 -1.57 -39.15 12.12
N ASP A 188 -0.33 -38.97 11.69
CA ASP A 188 0.89 -39.32 12.43
C ASP A 188 1.47 -38.14 13.24
N GLU A 189 0.68 -37.08 13.44
CA GLU A 189 1.07 -35.80 14.09
C GLU A 189 2.14 -34.99 13.34
N SER A 190 2.54 -35.42 12.14
CA SER A 190 3.42 -34.60 11.28
C SER A 190 2.64 -33.48 10.58
N TYR A 191 3.35 -32.48 10.06
CA TYR A 191 2.74 -31.36 9.33
C TYR A 191 2.96 -31.46 7.83
N SER A 192 1.92 -31.17 7.07
CA SER A 192 1.99 -30.84 5.64
C SER A 192 1.65 -29.36 5.43
N PHE A 193 2.08 -28.80 4.30
CA PHE A 193 1.89 -27.40 3.98
C PHE A 193 1.31 -27.24 2.57
N ASP A 194 0.29 -26.40 2.42
CA ASP A 194 -0.25 -25.99 1.12
C ASP A 194 0.25 -24.57 0.80
N TYR A 195 0.96 -24.43 -0.32
CA TYR A 195 1.62 -23.20 -0.76
C TYR A 195 0.86 -22.47 -1.87
N ALA A 196 -0.28 -22.97 -2.34
CA ALA A 196 -0.92 -22.45 -3.55
C ALA A 196 -1.20 -20.93 -3.50
N ARG A 197 -1.57 -20.40 -2.33
CA ARG A 197 -1.80 -18.95 -2.14
C ARG A 197 -0.47 -18.18 -2.06
N PHE A 198 0.53 -18.75 -1.40
CA PHE A 198 1.89 -18.19 -1.35
C PHE A 198 2.52 -18.10 -2.75
N ASP A 199 2.39 -19.14 -3.57
CA ASP A 199 2.94 -19.16 -4.93
C ASP A 199 2.30 -18.05 -5.77
N ARG A 200 0.95 -17.94 -5.74
CA ARG A 200 0.23 -16.85 -6.42
C ARG A 200 0.65 -15.46 -5.93
N TRP A 201 0.87 -15.30 -4.62
CA TRP A 201 1.36 -14.06 -4.03
C TRP A 201 2.76 -13.71 -4.54
N ALA A 202 3.68 -14.67 -4.51
CA ALA A 202 5.05 -14.50 -4.98
C ALA A 202 5.08 -14.15 -6.47
N GLU A 203 4.34 -14.89 -7.30
CA GLU A 203 4.21 -14.62 -8.74
C GLU A 203 3.69 -13.20 -9.01
N LEU A 204 2.66 -12.76 -8.27
CA LEU A 204 2.11 -11.42 -8.40
C LEU A 204 3.14 -10.36 -8.08
N PHE A 205 3.75 -10.38 -6.89
CA PHE A 205 4.64 -9.29 -6.47
C PHE A 205 5.98 -9.30 -7.20
N LEU A 206 6.55 -10.47 -7.48
CA LEU A 206 7.74 -10.57 -8.33
C LEU A 206 7.44 -10.10 -9.76
N GLY A 207 6.25 -10.43 -10.30
CA GLY A 207 5.78 -9.94 -11.60
C GLY A 207 5.59 -8.42 -11.66
N LEU A 208 5.25 -7.78 -10.54
CA LEU A 208 5.21 -6.33 -10.39
C LEU A 208 6.61 -5.70 -10.21
N GLY A 209 7.67 -6.50 -10.12
CA GLY A 209 9.05 -6.03 -9.99
C GLY A 209 9.51 -5.80 -8.56
N PHE A 210 8.83 -6.36 -7.56
CA PHE A 210 9.38 -6.45 -6.21
C PHE A 210 10.55 -7.45 -6.20
N ARG A 211 11.56 -7.20 -5.36
CA ARG A 211 12.79 -8.00 -5.30
C ARG A 211 12.85 -8.91 -4.07
N TYR A 212 12.14 -8.55 -3.01
CA TYR A 212 12.21 -9.26 -1.73
C TYR A 212 10.83 -9.55 -1.18
N LEU A 213 10.60 -10.80 -0.78
CA LEU A 213 9.48 -11.19 0.07
C LEU A 213 10.02 -11.29 1.49
N HIS A 214 9.51 -10.49 2.43
CA HIS A 214 9.91 -10.57 3.83
C HIS A 214 8.75 -11.02 4.69
N GLY A 215 8.96 -12.11 5.43
CA GLY A 215 8.01 -12.57 6.44
C GLY A 215 8.05 -11.72 7.70
N HIS A 216 7.14 -12.01 8.62
CA HIS A 216 7.10 -11.36 9.92
C HIS A 216 8.21 -11.80 10.86
N HIS A 217 8.41 -11.01 11.92
CA HIS A 217 9.32 -11.34 13.01
C HIS A 217 8.84 -12.61 13.72
N ILE A 218 9.57 -13.71 13.55
CA ILE A 218 9.22 -15.02 14.11
C ILE A 218 9.08 -15.00 15.65
N SER A 219 9.84 -14.15 16.34
CA SER A 219 9.77 -13.98 17.80
C SER A 219 8.48 -13.31 18.26
N MET A 220 7.76 -12.65 17.35
CA MET A 220 6.48 -12.05 17.62
C MET A 220 5.32 -13.01 17.29
N LEU A 221 5.60 -14.15 16.65
CA LEU A 221 4.62 -15.20 16.45
C LEU A 221 4.63 -16.15 17.67
N PRO A 222 3.49 -16.78 18.00
CA PRO A 222 2.22 -16.80 17.26
C PRO A 222 1.29 -15.62 17.56
N GLU A 223 1.62 -14.73 18.50
CA GLU A 223 0.69 -13.70 18.98
C GLU A 223 1.27 -12.28 18.90
N THR A 224 0.58 -11.40 18.17
CA THR A 224 0.83 -9.95 18.23
C THR A 224 -0.47 -9.16 18.30
N TRP A 225 -0.35 -7.84 18.41
CA TRP A 225 -1.48 -6.92 18.25
C TRP A 225 -1.90 -6.72 16.78
N ILE A 226 -1.13 -7.24 15.83
CA ILE A 226 -1.33 -7.11 14.38
C ILE A 226 -1.85 -8.42 13.75
N TYR A 227 -1.49 -9.56 14.35
CA TYR A 227 -1.67 -10.90 13.78
C TYR A 227 -2.57 -11.74 14.67
N GLU A 228 -3.48 -12.46 14.03
CA GLU A 228 -4.62 -13.10 14.70
C GLU A 228 -4.33 -14.56 15.12
N GLY A 229 -3.13 -15.06 14.81
CA GLY A 229 -2.65 -16.36 15.27
C GLY A 229 -2.08 -17.22 14.15
N VAL A 230 -1.40 -18.30 14.53
CA VAL A 230 -1.03 -19.40 13.64
C VAL A 230 -2.02 -20.53 13.86
N PHE A 231 -2.53 -21.10 12.77
CA PHE A 231 -3.60 -22.10 12.81
C PHE A 231 -3.21 -23.36 12.05
N VAL A 232 -3.82 -24.47 12.46
CA VAL A 232 -3.64 -25.77 11.85
C VAL A 232 -4.99 -26.38 11.52
N THR A 233 -5.07 -27.04 10.37
CA THR A 233 -6.24 -27.83 9.96
C THR A 233 -5.93 -29.31 10.12
N ASP A 234 -6.78 -30.03 10.83
CA ASP A 234 -6.67 -31.47 10.95
C ASP A 234 -7.07 -32.16 9.65
N ARG A 235 -6.24 -33.09 9.15
CA ARG A 235 -6.46 -33.76 7.86
C ARG A 235 -7.70 -34.66 7.87
N GLU A 236 -8.00 -35.32 8.99
CA GLU A 236 -9.08 -36.31 9.07
C GLU A 236 -10.44 -35.62 9.19
N THR A 237 -10.53 -34.65 10.10
CA THR A 237 -11.77 -33.97 10.46
C THR A 237 -12.03 -32.72 9.64
N GLY A 238 -10.98 -32.10 9.08
CA GLY A 238 -11.03 -30.78 8.46
C GLY A 238 -11.23 -29.64 9.47
N GLU A 239 -11.21 -29.93 10.77
CA GLU A 239 -11.36 -28.93 11.81
C GLU A 239 -10.13 -28.03 11.87
N ARG A 240 -10.35 -26.72 12.06
CA ARG A 240 -9.29 -25.72 12.12
C ARG A 240 -9.19 -25.16 13.53
N GLU A 241 -8.02 -25.26 14.13
CA GLU A 241 -7.73 -24.81 15.49
C GLU A 241 -6.47 -23.91 15.53
N PRO A 242 -6.32 -23.05 16.55
CA PRO A 242 -5.05 -22.36 16.80
C PRO A 242 -3.95 -23.38 17.09
N LEU A 243 -2.81 -23.26 16.41
CA LEU A 243 -1.64 -24.11 16.66
C LEU A 243 -1.06 -23.83 18.05
N VAL A 244 -1.18 -22.60 18.53
CA VAL A 244 -0.76 -22.18 19.87
C VAL A 244 -1.88 -21.36 20.49
N ILE A 245 -2.23 -21.69 21.73
CA ILE A 245 -3.26 -21.00 22.50
C ILE A 245 -2.65 -19.80 23.21
N ARG A 246 -3.37 -18.67 23.21
CA ARG A 246 -3.00 -17.42 23.90
C ARG A 246 -2.54 -17.64 25.34
N GLY A 247 -1.33 -17.20 25.66
CA GLY A 247 -0.73 -17.37 26.99
C GLY A 247 -0.28 -18.80 27.34
N GLY A 248 -0.24 -19.71 26.36
CA GLY A 248 0.25 -21.08 26.51
C GLY A 248 1.78 -21.21 26.52
N ALA A 249 2.28 -22.42 26.77
CA ALA A 249 3.71 -22.73 26.74
C ALA A 249 4.24 -22.67 25.30
N ASN A 250 5.36 -21.98 25.10
CA ASN A 250 6.04 -21.83 23.80
C ASN A 250 6.61 -23.14 23.21
N GLU A 251 6.41 -24.29 23.85
CA GLU A 251 7.03 -25.56 23.45
C GLU A 251 6.52 -26.04 22.08
N ASP A 252 5.21 -25.97 21.83
CA ASP A 252 4.61 -26.36 20.55
C ASP A 252 5.08 -25.43 19.41
N TRP A 253 5.18 -24.13 19.69
CA TRP A 253 5.73 -23.15 18.72
C TRP A 253 7.20 -23.46 18.39
N LEU A 254 8.01 -23.72 19.41
CA LEU A 254 9.43 -24.03 19.24
C LEU A 254 9.66 -25.38 18.56
N ALA A 255 8.74 -26.33 18.71
CA ALA A 255 8.76 -27.60 17.98
C ALA A 255 8.32 -27.43 16.52
N PHE A 256 7.31 -26.59 16.26
CA PHE A 256 6.77 -26.32 14.94
C PHE A 256 7.71 -25.52 14.05
N VAL A 257 8.31 -24.44 14.56
CA VAL A 257 9.12 -23.49 13.79
C VAL A 257 10.20 -24.19 12.94
N PRO A 258 11.03 -25.09 13.47
CA PRO A 258 12.04 -25.78 12.67
C PRO A 258 11.44 -26.66 11.57
N VAL A 259 10.24 -27.22 11.78
CA VAL A 259 9.53 -28.03 10.77
C VAL A 259 9.06 -27.14 9.63
N PHE A 260 8.42 -26.01 9.96
CA PHE A 260 7.95 -25.04 8.97
C PHE A 260 9.10 -24.43 8.16
N TYR A 261 10.18 -23.97 8.79
CA TYR A 261 11.29 -23.37 8.03
C TYR A 261 12.04 -24.38 7.16
N ARG A 262 12.09 -25.66 7.56
CA ARG A 262 12.63 -26.72 6.69
C ARG A 262 11.78 -26.96 5.45
N SER A 263 10.49 -26.68 5.49
CA SER A 263 9.60 -26.87 4.33
C SER A 263 9.65 -25.70 3.34
N LEU A 264 10.32 -24.59 3.67
CA LEU A 264 10.56 -23.45 2.76
C LEU A 264 11.79 -23.62 1.86
N HIS A 265 12.58 -24.68 2.07
CA HIS A 265 13.81 -25.00 1.33
C HIS A 265 13.58 -26.09 0.29
#